data_AF-A0A1G2D031-F1
#
_entry.id   AF-A0A1G2D031-F1
#
_cell.length_a   1.000
_cell.length_b   1.000
_cell.length_c   1.000
_cell.angle_alpha   90.00
_cell.angle_beta   90.00
_cell.angle_gamma   90.00
#
_symmetry.space_group_name_H-M   'P 1'
#
loop_
_entity.id
_entity.type
_entity.pdbx_description
1 polymer ?
#
loop_
_entity_poly.entity_id
_entity_poly.type
_entity_poly.pdbx_seq_one_letter_code
_entity_poly.pdbx_strand_id
1 'polypeptide(L)'
;MIADGKAIAQDIREKLTRVVAGFSVPLRLEIVIMGENPVIENFVRIKKKVGESLGIPVVEHRFQESTDEKMLEDAVRKLGEDKDIVGIIIQLPLPAHLAVQKILDAVPTEKDVDVLSTESVAAFRRGEAKVLPPVAGAIQEILERYKVAVAGKDVLIIGHGRLVGAPAELFFRHNDAHVTVVGRGTRLDELTKEADIIISGAGHPGLLKPEMIKQGAVIIDAGTSEAGGKIVGDADPKCAEVASVFTPVPGGVGPIAVALIFKNLLMLAQKYKVEP
;
A
#
# COMPACT_ATOMS: atom_id res chain seq x y z
N MET A 1 5.16 3.77 -21.43
CA MET A 1 6.18 4.31 -20.50
C MET A 1 6.28 3.41 -19.28
N ILE A 2 7.47 3.22 -18.71
CA ILE A 2 7.63 2.44 -17.47
C ILE A 2 7.57 3.39 -16.27
N ALA A 3 6.69 3.08 -15.32
CA ALA A 3 6.61 3.73 -14.02
C ALA A 3 7.67 3.16 -13.06
N ASP A 4 8.86 3.76 -13.07
CA ASP A 4 9.95 3.37 -12.17
C ASP A 4 9.68 3.81 -10.73
N GLY A 5 9.00 2.95 -9.99
CA GLY A 5 8.66 3.20 -8.60
C GLY A 5 9.86 3.23 -7.65
N LYS A 6 11.02 2.67 -8.01
CA LYS A 6 12.24 2.80 -7.19
C LYS A 6 12.76 4.23 -7.26
N ALA A 7 12.79 4.82 -8.46
CA ALA A 7 13.15 6.22 -8.65
C ALA A 7 12.17 7.15 -7.93
N ILE A 8 10.86 6.92 -8.10
CA ILE A 8 9.83 7.71 -7.41
C ILE A 8 9.98 7.62 -5.89
N ALA A 9 10.19 6.41 -5.35
CA ALA A 9 10.40 6.21 -3.93
C ALA A 9 11.69 6.86 -3.41
N GLN A 10 12.75 6.94 -4.22
CA GLN A 10 13.96 7.68 -3.89
C GLN A 10 13.67 9.18 -3.75
N ASP A 11 13.00 9.78 -4.73
CA ASP A 11 12.61 11.20 -4.68
C ASP A 11 11.76 11.52 -3.45
N ILE A 12 10.81 10.64 -3.10
CA ILE A 12 9.96 10.81 -1.91
C ILE A 12 10.84 10.79 -0.66
N ARG A 13 11.73 9.80 -0.52
CA ARG A 13 12.62 9.67 0.65
C ARG A 13 13.51 10.90 0.83
N GLU A 14 14.07 11.44 -0.24
CA GLU A 14 14.89 12.66 -0.17
C GLU A 14 14.11 13.87 0.36
N LYS A 15 12.83 14.00 -0.03
CA LYS A 15 11.94 15.02 0.54
C LYS A 15 11.67 14.76 2.02
N LEU A 16 11.45 13.50 2.40
CA LEU A 16 11.16 13.12 3.79
C LEU A 16 12.36 13.35 4.73
N THR A 17 13.60 13.12 4.28
CA THR A 17 14.81 13.38 5.09
C THR A 17 14.83 14.81 5.64
N ARG A 18 14.40 15.79 4.84
CA ARG A 18 14.33 17.20 5.28
C ARG A 18 13.21 17.43 6.29
N VAL A 19 12.11 16.70 6.16
CA VAL A 19 10.94 16.80 7.04
C VAL A 19 11.24 16.21 8.42
N VAL A 20 11.99 15.10 8.48
CA VAL A 20 12.39 14.45 9.74
C VAL A 20 13.16 15.39 10.66
N ALA A 21 14.02 16.25 10.10
CA ALA A 21 14.83 17.20 10.88
C ALA A 21 14.00 18.22 11.69
N GLY A 22 12.70 18.38 11.39
CA GLY A 22 11.80 19.31 12.09
C GLY A 22 11.07 18.73 13.31
N PHE A 23 11.32 17.48 13.69
CA PHE A 23 10.66 16.82 14.82
C PHE A 23 11.56 16.83 16.07
N SER A 24 11.00 17.20 17.23
CA SER A 24 11.71 17.20 18.53
C SER A 24 11.65 15.88 19.28
N VAL A 25 10.80 14.95 18.84
CA VAL A 25 10.64 13.64 19.47
C VAL A 25 11.27 12.56 18.58
N PRO A 26 11.84 11.49 19.18
CA PRO A 26 12.24 10.32 18.42
C PRO A 26 11.05 9.74 17.65
N LEU A 27 11.18 9.62 16.34
CA LEU A 27 10.18 8.98 15.48
C LEU A 27 10.46 7.49 15.43
N ARG A 28 9.49 6.65 15.80
CA ARG A 28 9.61 5.19 15.77
C ARG A 28 8.39 4.54 15.14
N LEU A 29 8.64 3.57 14.26
CA LEU A 29 7.64 2.72 13.63
C LEU A 29 7.72 1.31 14.22
N GLU A 30 6.58 0.79 14.67
CA GLU A 30 6.47 -0.57 15.20
C GLU A 30 5.76 -1.47 14.18
N ILE A 31 6.26 -2.70 14.00
CA ILE A 31 5.66 -3.68 13.09
C ILE A 31 5.36 -4.95 13.87
N VAL A 32 4.08 -5.30 13.95
CA VAL A 32 3.59 -6.56 14.53
C VAL A 32 3.51 -7.61 13.42
N ILE A 33 4.19 -8.74 13.63
CA ILE A 33 4.37 -9.80 12.63
C ILE A 33 3.96 -11.14 13.24
N MET A 34 3.27 -11.98 12.46
CA MET A 34 2.94 -13.35 12.82
C MET A 34 3.37 -14.32 11.72
N GLY A 35 4.02 -15.40 12.13
CA GLY A 35 4.49 -16.44 11.22
C GLY A 35 5.72 -16.05 10.39
N GLU A 36 6.10 -16.96 9.51
CA GLU A 36 7.23 -16.79 8.60
C GLU A 36 6.74 -16.88 7.15
N ASN A 37 6.90 -15.80 6.39
CA ASN A 37 6.51 -15.76 4.99
C ASN A 37 7.54 -14.97 4.18
N PRO A 38 8.14 -15.54 3.11
CA PRO A 38 9.19 -14.87 2.32
C PRO A 38 8.77 -13.50 1.77
N VAL A 39 7.50 -13.33 1.41
CA VAL A 39 6.96 -12.05 0.91
C VAL A 39 6.91 -11.03 2.06
N ILE A 40 6.43 -11.44 3.24
CA ILE A 40 6.43 -10.61 4.45
C ILE A 40 7.87 -10.18 4.80
N GLU A 41 8.81 -11.12 4.87
CA GLU A 41 10.20 -10.85 5.22
C GLU A 41 10.85 -9.84 4.26
N ASN A 42 10.55 -9.95 2.96
CA ASN A 42 11.03 -8.98 2.00
C ASN A 42 10.46 -7.57 2.25
N PHE A 43 9.16 -7.43 2.50
CA PHE A 43 8.55 -6.12 2.80
C PHE A 43 9.07 -5.53 4.11
N VAL A 44 9.21 -6.34 5.17
CA VAL A 44 9.77 -5.91 6.46
C VAL A 44 11.20 -5.41 6.28
N ARG A 45 12.04 -6.16 5.54
CA ARG A 45 13.40 -5.74 5.21
C ARG A 45 13.45 -4.40 4.47
N ILE A 46 12.54 -4.19 3.51
CA ILE A 46 12.46 -2.92 2.77
C ILE A 46 12.05 -1.79 3.72
N LYS A 47 11.04 -1.99 4.57
CA LYS A 47 10.58 -1.00 5.57
C LYS A 47 11.74 -0.60 6.49
N LYS A 48 12.50 -1.56 7.02
CA LYS A 48 13.68 -1.30 7.86
C LYS A 48 14.74 -0.47 7.15
N LYS A 49 15.07 -0.85 5.91
CA LYS A 49 16.06 -0.12 5.10
C LYS A 49 15.63 1.32 4.83
N VAL A 50 14.35 1.55 4.56
CA VAL A 50 13.82 2.90 4.36
C VAL A 50 13.85 3.69 5.68
N GLY A 51 13.41 3.09 6.78
CA GLY A 51 13.46 3.72 8.10
C GLY A 51 14.88 4.12 8.50
N GLU A 52 15.86 3.22 8.33
CA GLU A 52 17.28 3.49 8.56
C GLU A 52 17.77 4.67 7.72
N SER A 53 17.42 4.72 6.43
CA SER A 53 17.79 5.85 5.56
C SER A 53 17.18 7.21 5.96
N LEU A 54 16.12 7.17 6.76
CA LEU A 54 15.44 8.36 7.29
C LEU A 54 15.79 8.66 8.75
N GLY A 55 16.60 7.81 9.41
CA GLY A 55 16.86 7.92 10.85
C GLY A 55 15.65 7.57 11.73
N ILE A 56 14.70 6.78 11.21
CA ILE A 56 13.48 6.35 11.90
C ILE A 56 13.60 4.85 12.21
N PRO A 57 13.82 4.46 13.49
CA PRO A 57 13.86 3.06 13.87
C PRO A 57 12.56 2.33 13.50
N VAL A 58 12.72 1.14 12.93
CA VAL A 58 11.64 0.20 12.64
C VAL A 58 11.86 -1.03 13.51
N VAL A 59 10.99 -1.22 14.50
CA VAL A 59 11.10 -2.26 15.51
C VAL A 59 10.06 -3.36 15.23
N GLU A 60 10.48 -4.61 15.33
CA GLU A 60 9.66 -5.78 15.03
C GLU A 60 9.16 -6.45 16.31
N HIS A 61 7.87 -6.76 16.35
CA HIS A 61 7.24 -7.58 17.39
C HIS A 61 6.74 -8.87 16.73
N ARG A 62 7.49 -9.96 16.92
CA ARG A 62 7.17 -11.26 16.33
C ARG A 62 6.40 -12.13 17.31
N PHE A 63 5.26 -12.60 16.88
CA PHE A 63 4.39 -13.51 17.62
C PHE A 63 4.32 -14.87 16.92
N GLN A 64 4.16 -15.93 17.71
CA GLN A 64 3.93 -17.28 17.18
C GLN A 64 2.59 -17.34 16.47
N GLU A 65 2.46 -18.14 15.41
CA GLU A 65 1.17 -18.32 14.72
C GLU A 65 0.07 -18.82 15.66
N SER A 66 0.42 -19.61 16.67
CA SER A 66 -0.51 -20.11 17.70
C SER A 66 -0.92 -19.09 18.76
N THR A 67 -0.46 -17.84 18.67
CA THR A 67 -0.81 -16.80 19.65
C THR A 67 -2.32 -16.56 19.61
N ASP A 68 -2.92 -16.44 20.79
CA ASP A 68 -4.34 -16.14 20.96
C ASP A 68 -4.69 -14.72 20.49
N GLU A 69 -5.91 -14.56 19.96
CA GLU A 69 -6.42 -13.28 19.45
C GLU A 69 -6.38 -12.17 20.50
N LYS A 70 -6.83 -12.46 21.73
CA LYS A 70 -6.87 -11.46 22.81
C LYS A 70 -5.46 -11.04 23.22
N MET A 71 -4.53 -11.99 23.28
CA MET A 71 -3.13 -11.68 23.61
C MET A 71 -2.49 -10.75 22.58
N LEU A 72 -2.77 -10.98 21.29
CA LEU A 72 -2.27 -10.11 20.23
C LEU A 72 -2.92 -8.73 20.28
N GLU A 73 -4.24 -8.67 20.49
CA GLU A 73 -4.96 -7.40 20.64
C GLU A 73 -4.41 -6.57 21.81
N ASP A 74 -4.24 -7.18 22.99
CA ASP A 74 -3.70 -6.53 24.17
C ASP A 74 -2.27 -6.00 23.92
N ALA A 75 -1.45 -6.74 23.19
CA ALA A 75 -0.10 -6.30 22.82
C ALA A 75 -0.13 -5.09 21.88
N VAL A 76 -1.00 -5.09 20.86
CA VAL A 76 -1.18 -3.95 19.94
C VAL A 76 -1.66 -2.72 20.71
N ARG A 77 -2.64 -2.87 21.61
CA ARG A 77 -3.13 -1.77 22.45
C ARG A 77 -2.02 -1.17 23.31
N LYS A 78 -1.18 -2.02 23.92
CA LYS A 78 -0.03 -1.57 24.71
C LYS A 78 0.98 -0.75 23.88
N LEU A 79 1.24 -1.13 22.62
CA LEU A 79 2.04 -0.31 21.70
C LEU A 79 1.33 1.01 21.37
N GLY A 80 0.00 0.97 21.26
CA GLY A 80 -0.86 2.13 21.07
C GLY A 80 -0.79 3.17 22.21
N GLU A 81 -0.51 2.75 23.43
CA GLU A 81 -0.41 3.63 24.61
C GLU A 81 0.97 4.31 24.77
N ASP A 82 2.02 3.75 24.18
CA ASP A 82 3.39 4.28 24.28
C ASP A 82 3.53 5.61 23.51
N LYS A 83 3.88 6.69 24.20
CA LYS A 83 3.99 8.04 23.61
C LYS A 83 5.17 8.18 22.65
N ASP A 84 6.17 7.31 22.75
CA ASP A 84 7.36 7.30 21.90
C ASP A 84 7.15 6.46 20.62
N ILE A 85 5.98 5.82 20.47
CA ILE A 85 5.57 5.12 19.25
C ILE A 85 4.68 6.04 18.43
N VAL A 86 5.06 6.27 17.18
CA VAL A 86 4.40 7.24 16.28
C VAL A 86 3.60 6.56 15.18
N GLY A 87 3.95 5.33 14.83
CA GLY A 87 3.18 4.52 13.89
C GLY A 87 3.25 3.05 14.24
N ILE A 88 2.18 2.33 13.93
CA ILE A 88 2.06 0.88 14.12
C ILE A 88 1.57 0.27 12.81
N ILE A 89 2.20 -0.85 12.44
CA ILE A 89 1.77 -1.68 11.32
C ILE A 89 1.44 -3.06 11.84
N ILE A 90 0.27 -3.57 11.46
CA ILE A 90 -0.03 -5.00 11.54
C ILE A 90 0.32 -5.63 10.20
N GLN A 91 1.40 -6.40 10.16
CA GLN A 91 1.89 -6.97 8.92
C GLN A 91 1.00 -8.14 8.48
N LEU A 92 0.29 -7.95 7.37
CA LEU A 92 -0.59 -8.95 6.77
C LEU A 92 0.17 -9.89 5.81
N PRO A 93 -0.37 -11.10 5.55
CA PRO A 93 -1.55 -11.71 6.18
C PRO A 93 -1.31 -12.15 7.64
N LEU A 94 -2.36 -12.13 8.45
CA LEU A 94 -2.39 -12.82 9.75
C LEU A 94 -2.89 -14.27 9.56
N PRO A 95 -2.57 -15.18 10.50
CA PRO A 95 -3.14 -16.53 10.55
C PRO A 95 -4.67 -16.55 10.45
N ALA A 96 -5.21 -17.60 9.80
CA ALA A 96 -6.62 -17.67 9.42
C ALA A 96 -7.61 -17.77 10.60
N HIS A 97 -7.15 -18.22 11.77
CA HIS A 97 -8.00 -18.30 12.98
C HIS A 97 -8.23 -16.95 13.65
N LEU A 98 -7.49 -15.91 13.28
CA LEU A 98 -7.60 -14.57 13.86
C LEU A 98 -8.61 -13.70 13.10
N ALA A 99 -9.46 -13.00 13.84
CA ALA A 99 -10.30 -11.95 13.29
C ALA A 99 -9.45 -10.72 12.97
N VAL A 100 -8.86 -10.69 11.78
CA VAL A 100 -7.91 -9.66 11.33
C VAL A 100 -8.39 -8.24 11.61
N GLN A 101 -9.68 -7.94 11.41
CA GLN A 101 -10.20 -6.58 11.62
C GLN A 101 -10.15 -6.16 13.09
N LYS A 102 -10.35 -7.06 14.06
CA LYS A 102 -10.22 -6.71 15.48
C LYS A 102 -8.80 -6.28 15.84
N ILE A 103 -7.81 -6.97 15.28
CA ILE A 103 -6.39 -6.64 15.50
C ILE A 103 -6.05 -5.30 14.84
N LEU A 104 -6.58 -5.02 13.64
CA LEU A 104 -6.41 -3.73 12.97
C LEU A 104 -7.08 -2.59 13.75
N ASP A 105 -8.28 -2.83 14.31
CA ASP A 105 -9.03 -1.86 15.10
C ASP A 105 -8.41 -1.60 16.49
N ALA A 106 -7.46 -2.42 16.92
CA ALA A 106 -6.67 -2.17 18.12
C ALA A 106 -5.59 -1.11 17.91
N VAL A 107 -5.24 -0.78 16.67
CA VAL A 107 -4.30 0.31 16.35
C VAL A 107 -5.03 1.65 16.47
N PRO A 108 -4.53 2.60 17.31
CA PRO A 108 -5.10 3.94 17.36
C PRO A 108 -5.01 4.64 16.00
N THR A 109 -6.06 5.37 15.59
CA THR A 109 -6.12 6.02 14.27
C THR A 109 -5.00 7.03 14.05
N GLU A 110 -4.53 7.69 15.12
CA GLU A 110 -3.39 8.60 15.07
C GLU A 110 -2.02 7.91 14.94
N LYS A 111 -1.98 6.57 14.96
CA LYS A 111 -0.79 5.73 14.72
C LYS A 111 -0.98 4.76 13.55
N ASP A 112 -2.14 4.76 12.90
CA ASP A 112 -2.50 3.88 11.80
C ASP A 112 -1.92 4.40 10.47
N VAL A 113 -0.64 4.10 10.23
CA VAL A 113 0.08 4.56 9.03
C VAL A 113 -0.35 3.85 7.75
N ASP A 114 -1.02 2.70 7.86
CA ASP A 114 -1.51 1.91 6.72
C ASP A 114 -3.00 2.19 6.39
N VAL A 115 -3.73 2.88 7.27
CA VAL A 115 -5.15 3.24 7.11
C VAL A 115 -6.02 1.97 6.98
N LEU A 116 -5.85 1.04 7.92
CA LEU A 116 -6.50 -0.29 7.88
C LEU A 116 -7.50 -0.53 9.02
N SER A 117 -7.47 0.29 10.07
CA SER A 117 -8.54 0.26 11.07
C SER A 117 -9.87 0.71 10.45
N THR A 118 -10.98 0.20 10.98
CA THR A 118 -12.33 0.51 10.52
C THR A 118 -12.58 2.01 10.52
N GLU A 119 -12.11 2.72 11.55
CA GLU A 119 -12.26 4.17 11.68
C GLU A 119 -11.42 4.94 10.66
N SER A 120 -10.14 4.58 10.46
CA SER A 120 -9.29 5.19 9.44
C SER A 120 -9.83 4.98 8.03
N VAL A 121 -10.31 3.78 7.70
CA VAL A 121 -10.93 3.48 6.41
C VAL A 121 -12.23 4.27 6.23
N ALA A 122 -13.04 4.41 7.29
CA ALA A 122 -14.26 5.22 7.24
C ALA A 122 -13.96 6.70 7.02
N ALA A 123 -12.95 7.25 7.69
CA ALA A 123 -12.47 8.61 7.46
C ALA A 123 -11.97 8.79 6.02
N PHE A 124 -11.21 7.82 5.49
CA PHE A 124 -10.74 7.86 4.11
C PHE A 124 -11.92 7.87 3.13
N ARG A 125 -12.91 6.99 3.32
CA ARG A 125 -14.13 6.94 2.51
C ARG A 125 -14.89 8.27 2.49
N ARG A 126 -14.92 9.00 3.60
CA ARG A 126 -15.58 10.31 3.70
C ARG A 126 -14.73 11.46 3.14
N GLY A 127 -13.48 11.22 2.73
CA GLY A 127 -12.55 12.27 2.32
C GLY A 127 -11.98 13.09 3.48
N GLU A 128 -12.06 12.57 4.70
CA GLU A 128 -11.66 13.25 5.95
C GLU A 128 -10.32 12.71 6.51
N ALA A 129 -9.78 11.64 5.94
CA ALA A 129 -8.53 11.05 6.43
C ALA A 129 -7.35 12.01 6.24
N LYS A 130 -6.50 12.11 7.27
CA LYS A 130 -5.27 12.92 7.24
C LYS A 130 -4.19 12.31 6.36
N VAL A 131 -4.25 11.01 6.14
CA VAL A 131 -3.27 10.20 5.40
C VAL A 131 -4.02 9.23 4.47
N LEU A 132 -3.34 8.76 3.43
CA LEU A 132 -3.92 7.85 2.44
C LEU A 132 -3.46 6.42 2.72
N PRO A 133 -4.28 5.40 2.43
CA PRO A 133 -3.78 4.03 2.31
C PRO A 133 -2.56 4.01 1.37
N PRO A 134 -1.43 3.38 1.73
CA PRO A 134 -0.19 3.51 0.98
C PRO A 134 -0.29 3.16 -0.51
N VAL A 135 -1.14 2.18 -0.86
CA VAL A 135 -1.39 1.81 -2.27
C VAL A 135 -2.18 2.87 -3.01
N ALA A 136 -3.22 3.47 -2.40
CA ALA A 136 -3.95 4.59 -3.00
C ALA A 136 -3.02 5.80 -3.21
N GLY A 137 -2.17 6.11 -2.22
CA GLY A 137 -1.17 7.16 -2.38
C GLY A 137 -0.13 6.84 -3.47
N ALA A 138 0.26 5.57 -3.63
CA ALA A 138 1.19 5.16 -4.68
C ALA A 138 0.57 5.29 -6.07
N ILE A 139 -0.70 4.88 -6.23
CA ILE A 139 -1.49 5.11 -7.44
C ILE A 139 -1.52 6.60 -7.76
N GLN A 140 -1.85 7.45 -6.79
CA GLN A 140 -1.88 8.90 -6.97
C GLN A 140 -0.53 9.46 -7.46
N GLU A 141 0.58 9.13 -6.77
CA GLU A 141 1.92 9.59 -7.15
C GLU A 141 2.32 9.16 -8.57
N ILE A 142 1.96 7.94 -8.98
CA ILE A 142 2.20 7.47 -10.35
C ILE A 142 1.38 8.29 -11.34
N LEU A 143 0.07 8.40 -11.13
CA LEU A 143 -0.82 9.09 -12.08
C LEU A 143 -0.43 10.57 -12.25
N GLU A 144 -0.11 11.26 -11.15
CA GLU A 144 0.34 12.66 -11.18
C GLU A 144 1.64 12.85 -11.96
N ARG A 145 2.66 12.01 -11.68
CA ARG A 145 3.97 12.11 -12.34
C ARG A 145 3.91 11.84 -13.83
N TYR A 146 3.05 10.91 -14.24
CA TYR A 146 2.83 10.57 -15.64
C TYR A 146 1.70 11.38 -16.28
N LYS A 147 1.15 12.36 -15.57
CA LYS A 147 0.10 13.29 -16.05
C LYS A 147 -1.12 12.56 -16.62
N VAL A 148 -1.52 11.47 -15.97
CA VAL A 148 -2.70 10.69 -16.33
C VAL A 148 -3.93 11.33 -15.72
N ALA A 149 -4.86 11.79 -16.56
CA ALA A 149 -6.15 12.29 -16.10
C ALA A 149 -7.03 11.14 -15.59
N VAL A 150 -7.73 11.35 -14.46
CA VAL A 150 -8.57 10.34 -13.82
C VAL A 150 -10.06 10.57 -14.04
N ALA A 151 -10.52 11.83 -13.98
CA ALA A 151 -11.94 12.16 -14.09
C ALA A 151 -12.52 11.68 -15.43
N GLY A 152 -13.67 11.02 -15.37
CA GLY A 152 -14.39 10.46 -16.52
C GLY A 152 -13.70 9.26 -17.19
N LYS A 153 -12.64 8.69 -16.61
CA LYS A 153 -11.99 7.48 -17.12
C LYS A 153 -12.70 6.22 -16.66
N ASP A 154 -12.71 5.21 -17.54
CA ASP A 154 -13.17 3.88 -17.20
C ASP A 154 -12.03 3.10 -16.52
N VAL A 155 -12.21 2.80 -15.23
CA VAL A 155 -11.22 2.14 -14.37
C VAL A 155 -11.68 0.73 -14.04
N LEU A 156 -10.87 -0.26 -14.41
CA LEU A 156 -11.06 -1.65 -14.02
C LEU A 156 -10.14 -2.00 -12.86
N ILE A 157 -10.72 -2.46 -11.75
CA ILE A 157 -9.98 -2.94 -10.58
C ILE A 157 -10.17 -4.44 -10.47
N ILE A 158 -9.07 -5.19 -10.51
CA ILE A 158 -9.06 -6.64 -10.45
C ILE A 158 -8.61 -7.09 -9.06
N GLY A 159 -9.57 -7.60 -8.29
CA GLY A 159 -9.41 -7.93 -6.88
C GLY A 159 -10.06 -6.90 -5.97
N HIS A 160 -10.78 -7.37 -4.94
CA HIS A 160 -11.47 -6.54 -3.93
C HIS A 160 -10.71 -6.54 -2.59
N GLY A 161 -9.43 -6.91 -2.60
CA GLY A 161 -8.62 -7.03 -1.39
C GLY A 161 -8.47 -5.70 -0.65
N ARG A 162 -8.39 -5.76 0.69
CA ARG A 162 -8.28 -4.58 1.56
C ARG A 162 -7.03 -3.74 1.34
N LEU A 163 -5.96 -4.34 0.83
CA LEU A 163 -4.66 -3.67 0.64
C LEU A 163 -4.58 -2.91 -0.68
N VAL A 164 -5.30 -3.38 -1.72
CA VAL A 164 -5.19 -2.84 -3.08
C VAL A 164 -6.55 -2.44 -3.62
N GLY A 165 -7.44 -3.41 -3.82
CA GLY A 165 -8.72 -3.20 -4.50
C GLY A 165 -9.62 -2.16 -3.82
N ALA A 166 -9.91 -2.37 -2.54
CA ALA A 166 -10.78 -1.47 -1.77
C ALA A 166 -10.25 -0.02 -1.69
N PRO A 167 -8.97 0.24 -1.35
CA PRO A 167 -8.46 1.62 -1.33
C PRO A 167 -8.35 2.23 -2.74
N ALA A 168 -8.04 1.45 -3.77
CA ALA A 168 -8.06 1.93 -5.15
C ALA A 168 -9.48 2.33 -5.60
N GLU A 169 -10.49 1.52 -5.30
CA GLU A 169 -11.89 1.83 -5.63
C GLU A 169 -12.33 3.16 -5.05
N LEU A 170 -12.04 3.40 -3.76
CA LEU A 170 -12.36 4.65 -3.11
C LEU A 170 -11.60 5.83 -3.73
N PHE A 171 -10.29 5.68 -3.97
CA PHE A 171 -9.47 6.71 -4.61
C PHE A 171 -10.04 7.12 -5.96
N PHE A 172 -10.34 6.17 -6.84
CA PHE A 172 -10.84 6.48 -8.19
C PHE A 172 -12.24 7.09 -8.16
N ARG A 173 -13.12 6.64 -7.25
CA ARG A 173 -14.45 7.24 -7.09
C ARG A 173 -14.40 8.67 -6.57
N HIS A 174 -13.47 9.00 -5.66
CA HIS A 174 -13.27 10.39 -5.21
C HIS A 174 -12.73 11.31 -6.30
N ASN A 175 -12.16 10.74 -7.38
CA ASN A 175 -11.60 11.48 -8.51
C ASN A 175 -12.48 11.36 -9.77
N ASP A 176 -13.80 11.17 -9.58
CA ASP A 176 -14.82 11.18 -10.62
C ASP A 176 -14.59 10.18 -11.78
N ALA A 177 -13.95 9.04 -11.49
CA ALA A 177 -13.79 7.96 -12.46
C ALA A 177 -14.98 6.97 -12.44
N HIS A 178 -15.24 6.30 -13.56
CA HIS A 178 -16.18 5.18 -13.62
C HIS A 178 -15.45 3.90 -13.18
N VAL A 179 -15.84 3.33 -12.04
CA VAL A 179 -15.09 2.23 -11.44
C VAL A 179 -15.87 0.91 -11.53
N THR A 180 -15.26 -0.08 -12.18
CA THR A 180 -15.71 -1.47 -12.21
C THR A 180 -14.74 -2.32 -11.38
N VAL A 181 -15.24 -3.01 -10.37
CA VAL A 181 -14.44 -3.92 -9.52
C VAL A 181 -14.83 -5.36 -9.81
N VAL A 182 -13.85 -6.20 -10.10
CA VAL A 182 -14.07 -7.62 -10.43
C VAL A 182 -13.29 -8.56 -9.51
N GLY A 183 -13.84 -9.76 -9.32
CA GLY A 183 -13.24 -10.80 -8.51
C GLY A 183 -12.90 -12.05 -9.32
N ARG A 184 -12.53 -13.11 -8.60
CA ARG A 184 -12.27 -14.44 -9.17
C ARG A 184 -13.47 -14.94 -9.98
N GLY A 185 -13.20 -15.57 -11.12
CA GLY A 185 -14.22 -16.15 -12.00
C GLY A 185 -14.83 -15.19 -13.03
N THR A 186 -14.44 -13.90 -13.01
CA THR A 186 -14.87 -12.93 -14.01
C THR A 186 -14.05 -13.10 -15.29
N ARG A 187 -14.70 -13.04 -16.46
CA ARG A 187 -14.01 -12.99 -17.75
C ARG A 187 -13.46 -11.58 -17.96
N LEU A 188 -12.14 -11.47 -18.10
CA LEU A 188 -11.46 -10.19 -18.14
C LEU A 188 -11.36 -9.59 -19.55
N ASP A 189 -11.37 -10.41 -20.59
CA ASP A 189 -11.02 -10.01 -21.97
C ASP A 189 -11.79 -8.79 -22.49
N GLU A 190 -13.09 -8.70 -22.23
CA GLU A 190 -13.93 -7.58 -22.67
C GLU A 190 -13.68 -6.34 -21.81
N LEU A 191 -13.68 -6.51 -20.48
CA LEU A 191 -13.50 -5.43 -19.52
C LEU A 191 -12.14 -4.75 -19.67
N THR A 192 -11.07 -5.52 -19.90
CA THR A 192 -9.70 -4.98 -20.06
C THR A 192 -9.51 -4.25 -21.39
N LYS A 193 -10.37 -4.50 -22.39
CA LYS A 193 -10.37 -3.78 -23.68
C LYS A 193 -11.13 -2.46 -23.64
N GLU A 194 -12.02 -2.28 -22.68
CA GLU A 194 -12.78 -1.04 -22.49
C GLU A 194 -12.04 -0.08 -21.55
N ALA A 195 -11.38 -0.62 -20.53
CA ALA A 195 -10.71 0.14 -19.48
C ALA A 195 -9.60 1.08 -19.99
N ASP A 196 -9.66 2.34 -19.57
CA ASP A 196 -8.57 3.31 -19.73
C ASP A 196 -7.45 3.09 -18.70
N ILE A 197 -7.82 2.66 -17.50
CA ILE A 197 -6.91 2.41 -16.38
C ILE A 197 -7.24 1.04 -15.78
N ILE A 198 -6.24 0.19 -15.61
CA ILE A 198 -6.36 -1.14 -15.01
C ILE A 198 -5.50 -1.17 -13.74
N ILE A 199 -6.12 -1.50 -12.61
CA ILE A 199 -5.44 -1.75 -11.34
C ILE A 199 -5.53 -3.24 -11.02
N SER A 200 -4.39 -3.91 -10.82
CA SER A 200 -4.38 -5.31 -10.42
C SER A 200 -3.89 -5.49 -8.99
N GLY A 201 -4.64 -6.29 -8.22
CA GLY A 201 -4.30 -6.70 -6.86
C GLY A 201 -4.87 -8.09 -6.55
N ALA A 202 -4.85 -8.97 -7.54
CA ALA A 202 -5.43 -10.31 -7.48
C ALA A 202 -4.45 -11.36 -6.92
N GLY A 203 -3.14 -11.13 -7.03
CA GLY A 203 -2.11 -12.08 -6.59
C GLY A 203 -2.02 -13.34 -7.46
N HIS A 204 -2.31 -13.20 -8.75
CA HIS A 204 -2.30 -14.29 -9.72
C HIS A 204 -1.36 -13.96 -10.90
N PRO A 205 -0.14 -14.53 -10.92
CA PRO A 205 0.86 -14.19 -11.93
C PRO A 205 0.38 -14.46 -13.36
N GLY A 206 0.61 -13.49 -14.25
CA GLY A 206 0.28 -13.61 -15.68
C GLY A 206 -1.21 -13.59 -15.99
N LEU A 207 -2.04 -13.07 -15.08
CA LEU A 207 -3.47 -12.86 -15.26
C LEU A 207 -3.78 -11.88 -16.40
N LEU A 208 -3.02 -10.79 -16.50
CA LEU A 208 -3.14 -9.81 -17.58
C LEU A 208 -2.11 -10.10 -18.67
N LYS A 209 -2.61 -10.30 -19.91
CA LYS A 209 -1.78 -10.53 -21.09
C LYS A 209 -1.92 -9.38 -22.09
N PRO A 210 -0.89 -9.08 -22.90
CA PRO A 210 -0.89 -7.91 -23.81
C PRO A 210 -2.10 -7.85 -24.73
N GLU A 211 -2.52 -8.99 -25.29
CA GLU A 211 -3.64 -9.10 -26.24
C GLU A 211 -5.03 -8.78 -25.64
N MET A 212 -5.13 -8.73 -24.32
CA MET A 212 -6.35 -8.41 -23.60
C MET A 212 -6.47 -6.90 -23.32
N ILE A 213 -5.40 -6.13 -23.50
CA ILE A 213 -5.32 -4.74 -23.04
C ILE A 213 -5.71 -3.78 -24.17
N LYS A 214 -6.52 -2.78 -23.84
CA LYS A 214 -6.76 -1.61 -24.70
C LYS A 214 -5.46 -0.88 -25.04
N GLN A 215 -5.21 -0.60 -26.32
CA GLN A 215 -4.03 0.16 -26.73
C GLN A 215 -3.98 1.52 -26.01
N GLY A 216 -2.85 1.82 -25.37
CA GLY A 216 -2.67 3.07 -24.63
C GLY A 216 -3.28 3.10 -23.23
N ALA A 217 -3.85 2.00 -22.72
CA ALA A 217 -4.30 1.91 -21.34
C ALA A 217 -3.16 2.15 -20.34
N VAL A 218 -3.52 2.60 -19.14
CA VAL A 218 -2.60 2.66 -17.99
C VAL A 218 -2.76 1.39 -17.18
N ILE A 219 -1.66 0.74 -16.85
CA ILE A 219 -1.65 -0.48 -16.01
C ILE A 219 -0.83 -0.21 -14.76
N ILE A 220 -1.49 -0.32 -13.62
CA ILE A 220 -0.88 -0.29 -12.29
C ILE A 220 -1.06 -1.67 -11.65
N ASP A 221 -0.02 -2.48 -11.77
CA ASP A 221 0.12 -3.79 -11.15
C ASP A 221 0.66 -3.65 -9.72
N ALA A 222 -0.26 -3.78 -8.77
CA ALA A 222 0.01 -3.83 -7.33
C ALA A 222 -0.09 -5.27 -6.78
N GLY A 223 -0.33 -6.27 -7.64
CA GLY A 223 -0.27 -7.67 -7.28
C GLY A 223 1.16 -8.07 -6.97
N THR A 224 1.35 -8.82 -5.90
CA THR A 224 2.66 -9.41 -5.58
C THR A 224 2.49 -10.84 -5.13
N SER A 225 3.07 -11.75 -5.89
CA SER A 225 3.14 -13.17 -5.59
C SER A 225 4.58 -13.66 -5.66
N GLU A 226 4.86 -14.80 -5.03
CA GLU A 226 6.14 -15.50 -5.14
C GLU A 226 6.02 -16.59 -6.21
N ALA A 227 6.98 -16.63 -7.14
CA ALA A 227 7.11 -17.69 -8.13
C ALA A 227 8.59 -17.97 -8.43
N GLY A 228 9.07 -19.17 -8.11
CA GLY A 228 10.43 -19.62 -8.45
C GLY A 228 11.54 -18.82 -7.77
N GLY A 229 11.33 -18.40 -6.53
CA GLY A 229 12.22 -17.55 -5.72
C GLY A 229 12.15 -16.06 -6.06
N LYS A 230 11.22 -15.64 -6.92
CA LYS A 230 11.12 -14.26 -7.41
C LYS A 230 9.74 -13.68 -7.12
N ILE A 231 9.71 -12.38 -6.83
CA ILE A 231 8.47 -11.63 -6.73
C ILE A 231 8.01 -11.29 -8.15
N VAL A 232 6.77 -11.64 -8.46
CA VAL A 232 6.13 -11.40 -9.76
C VAL A 232 4.78 -10.73 -9.54
N GLY A 233 4.35 -9.96 -10.55
CA GLY A 233 3.06 -9.27 -10.56
C GLY A 233 1.96 -10.05 -11.27
N ASP A 234 0.76 -9.49 -11.27
CA ASP A 234 -0.39 -10.07 -11.97
C ASP A 234 -0.32 -9.87 -13.49
N ALA A 235 0.40 -8.85 -13.95
CA ALA A 235 0.52 -8.54 -15.37
C ALA A 235 1.79 -9.10 -16.00
N ASP A 236 1.66 -9.68 -17.19
CA ASP A 236 2.81 -10.02 -18.03
C ASP A 236 3.61 -8.74 -18.33
N PRO A 237 4.95 -8.72 -18.13
CA PRO A 237 5.78 -7.56 -18.45
C PRO A 237 5.64 -7.03 -19.88
N LYS A 238 5.25 -7.87 -20.84
CA LYS A 238 4.98 -7.47 -22.23
C LYS A 238 3.78 -6.52 -22.35
N CYS A 239 2.92 -6.43 -21.33
CA CYS A 239 1.84 -5.43 -21.31
C CYS A 239 2.40 -3.99 -21.41
N ALA A 240 3.68 -3.78 -21.05
CA ALA A 240 4.37 -2.52 -21.25
C ALA A 240 4.48 -2.06 -22.72
N GLU A 241 4.39 -2.99 -23.68
CA GLU A 241 4.42 -2.68 -25.11
C GLU A 241 3.10 -2.07 -25.60
N VAL A 242 1.99 -2.35 -24.90
CA VAL A 242 0.63 -1.89 -25.24
C VAL A 242 0.24 -0.68 -24.40
N ALA A 243 0.68 -0.63 -23.15
CA ALA A 243 0.27 0.38 -22.18
C ALA A 243 0.97 1.74 -22.37
N SER A 244 0.23 2.83 -22.18
CA SER A 244 0.81 4.17 -22.15
C SER A 244 1.67 4.38 -20.90
N VAL A 245 1.27 3.79 -19.77
CA VAL A 245 2.02 3.71 -18.50
C VAL A 245 1.88 2.30 -17.94
N PHE A 246 2.99 1.68 -17.55
CA PHE A 246 3.02 0.36 -16.94
C PHE A 246 3.91 0.35 -15.69
N THR A 247 3.41 -0.16 -14.57
CA THR A 247 4.23 -0.39 -13.38
C THR A 247 4.84 -1.79 -13.39
N PRO A 248 6.18 -1.93 -13.32
CA PRO A 248 6.82 -3.24 -13.27
C PRO A 248 6.68 -3.87 -11.88
N VAL A 249 6.67 -5.20 -11.81
CA VAL A 249 6.78 -5.95 -10.56
C VAL A 249 7.99 -6.89 -10.64
N PRO A 250 8.97 -6.78 -9.72
CA PRO A 250 9.08 -5.79 -8.66
C PRO A 250 9.56 -4.41 -9.18
N GLY A 251 9.31 -3.35 -8.42
CA GLY A 251 9.90 -2.03 -8.68
C GLY A 251 8.91 -0.91 -9.01
N GLY A 252 7.61 -1.22 -9.16
CA GLY A 252 6.54 -0.26 -9.38
C GLY A 252 5.89 0.18 -8.07
N VAL A 253 4.69 -0.31 -7.78
CA VAL A 253 3.85 0.17 -6.66
C VAL A 253 4.51 -0.04 -5.29
N GLY A 254 5.10 -1.22 -5.05
CA GLY A 254 5.63 -1.61 -3.73
C GLY A 254 6.63 -0.62 -3.11
N PRO A 255 7.73 -0.23 -3.81
CA PRO A 255 8.67 0.76 -3.29
C PRO A 255 8.03 2.12 -2.93
N ILE A 256 7.08 2.59 -3.74
CA ILE A 256 6.37 3.85 -3.50
C ILE A 256 5.50 3.73 -2.25
N ALA A 257 4.72 2.66 -2.14
CA ALA A 257 3.87 2.40 -0.98
C ALA A 257 4.70 2.37 0.31
N VAL A 258 5.88 1.74 0.32
CA VAL A 258 6.75 1.76 1.51
C VAL A 258 7.25 3.17 1.83
N ALA A 259 7.64 3.98 0.85
CA ALA A 259 8.04 5.36 1.11
C ALA A 259 6.87 6.20 1.68
N LEU A 260 5.64 5.94 1.22
CA LEU A 260 4.44 6.63 1.67
C LEU A 260 4.00 6.23 3.08
N ILE A 261 4.34 5.04 3.56
CA ILE A 261 4.18 4.68 4.98
C ILE A 261 4.92 5.68 5.88
N PHE A 262 6.16 6.04 5.52
CA PHE A 262 6.94 7.03 6.29
C PHE A 262 6.41 8.45 6.11
N LYS A 263 5.87 8.80 4.93
CA LYS A 263 5.14 10.06 4.74
C LYS A 263 3.94 10.12 5.69
N ASN A 264 3.13 9.06 5.75
CA ASN A 264 1.99 8.95 6.64
C ASN A 264 2.41 9.06 8.12
N LEU A 265 3.47 8.35 8.51
CA LEU A 265 4.03 8.44 9.86
C LEU A 265 4.37 9.89 10.24
N LEU A 266 5.08 10.61 9.36
CA LEU A 266 5.45 12.01 9.59
C LEU A 266 4.23 12.95 9.62
N MET A 267 3.19 12.67 8.83
CA MET A 267 1.94 13.43 8.83
C MET A 267 1.15 13.23 10.13
N LEU A 268 1.04 11.99 10.61
CA LEU A 268 0.40 11.67 11.88
C LEU A 268 1.21 12.20 13.08
N ALA A 269 2.53 12.29 12.93
CA ALA A 269 3.44 12.86 13.92
C ALA A 269 3.38 14.38 14.04
N GLN A 270 2.69 15.11 13.15
CA GLN A 270 2.83 16.58 13.04
C GLN A 270 2.64 17.34 14.35
N LYS A 271 1.81 16.85 15.26
CA LYS A 271 1.61 17.40 16.61
C LYS A 271 2.89 17.47 17.48
N TYR A 272 3.95 16.77 17.07
CA TYR A 272 5.25 16.73 17.73
C TYR A 272 6.34 17.54 17.02
N LYS A 273 5.99 18.35 16.01
CA LYS A 273 6.93 19.30 15.42
C LYS A 273 7.26 20.42 16.39
N VAL A 274 8.48 20.92 16.30
CA VAL A 274 8.87 22.17 16.96
C VAL A 274 8.24 23.32 16.17
N GLU A 275 7.40 24.13 16.83
CA GLU A 275 6.98 25.39 16.23
C GLU A 275 8.21 26.32 16.11
N PRO A 276 8.42 26.99 14.96
CA PRO A 276 9.54 27.90 14.76
C PRO A 276 9.54 29.10 15.72
#